data_AF-G4TS46-F1
#
_entry.id   AF-G4TS46-F1
#
_cell.length_a   1.000
_cell.length_b   1.000
_cell.length_c   1.000
_cell.angle_alpha   90.00
_cell.angle_beta   90.00
_cell.angle_gamma   90.00
#
_symmetry.space_group_name_H-M   'P 1'
#
loop_
_entity.id
_entity.type
_entity.pdbx_description
1 polymer ?
#
loop_
_entity_poly.entity_id
_entity_poly.type
_entity_poly.pdbx_seq_one_letter_code
_entity_poly.pdbx_strand_id
1 'polypeptide(L)'
;MTITHVSSLSELNKLLGSPNKLTVIDFHATWCGPCKMIAPTFEKLAQQYAGKVNFVKVDVDEAQEVAQKYSVTAMPTFIFLKGSDVVHTIRGARNAELTNAVERYSGGGGAAAFQGTGHKLGDGTPNAKFTDPRGKFEFNSEIKVVAGLVAAYLFLMYMSS
;
A
#
# COMPACT_ATOMS: atom_id res chain seq x y z
N MET A 1 -12.74 -11.16 17.06
CA MET A 1 -11.55 -11.81 16.46
C MET A 1 -11.18 -10.99 15.22
N THR A 2 -10.03 -10.31 15.23
CA THR A 2 -9.75 -9.26 14.21
C THR A 2 -8.39 -9.39 13.51
N ILE A 3 -7.51 -10.28 13.99
CA ILE A 3 -6.19 -10.51 13.40
C ILE A 3 -6.06 -11.99 13.04
N THR A 4 -5.66 -12.26 11.81
CA THR A 4 -5.38 -13.60 11.31
C THR A 4 -3.88 -13.83 11.28
N HIS A 5 -3.41 -14.95 11.83
CA HIS A 5 -2.01 -15.36 11.71
C HIS A 5 -1.88 -16.28 10.51
N VAL A 6 -0.91 -15.98 9.64
CA VAL A 6 -0.68 -16.76 8.42
C VAL A 6 0.77 -17.20 8.38
N SER A 7 0.98 -18.50 8.27
CA SER A 7 2.31 -19.12 8.18
C SER A 7 2.63 -19.63 6.77
N SER A 8 1.67 -19.62 5.85
CA SER A 8 1.85 -20.19 4.50
C SER A 8 1.31 -19.29 3.38
N LEU A 9 1.96 -19.38 2.20
CA LEU A 9 1.51 -18.69 0.99
C LEU A 9 0.09 -19.09 0.57
N SER A 10 -0.26 -20.36 0.72
CA SER A 10 -1.57 -20.89 0.34
C SER A 10 -2.69 -20.30 1.20
N GLU A 11 -2.47 -20.13 2.50
CA GLU A 11 -3.43 -19.50 3.40
C GLU A 11 -3.55 -18.00 3.10
N LEU A 12 -2.44 -17.31 2.82
CA LEU A 12 -2.47 -15.92 2.40
C LEU A 12 -3.31 -15.75 1.12
N ASN A 13 -3.04 -16.56 0.08
CA ASN A 13 -3.76 -16.48 -1.19
C ASN A 13 -5.27 -16.70 -1.03
N LYS A 14 -5.70 -17.56 -0.09
CA LYS A 14 -7.13 -17.75 0.24
C LYS A 14 -7.76 -16.47 0.79
N LEU A 15 -7.04 -15.72 1.63
CA LEU A 15 -7.52 -14.45 2.18
C LEU A 15 -7.56 -13.34 1.12
N LEU A 16 -6.64 -13.36 0.16
CA LEU A 16 -6.57 -12.40 -0.94
C LEU A 16 -7.62 -12.63 -2.03
N GLY A 17 -8.38 -13.73 -1.97
CA GLY A 17 -9.46 -14.03 -2.94
C GLY A 17 -10.60 -13.01 -2.98
N SER A 18 -10.63 -12.04 -2.07
CA SER A 18 -11.59 -10.92 -2.05
C SER A 18 -10.94 -9.63 -2.59
N PRO A 19 -11.03 -9.33 -3.90
CA PRO A 19 -10.28 -8.23 -4.52
C PRO A 19 -10.65 -6.83 -4.01
N ASN A 20 -11.88 -6.65 -3.52
CA ASN A 20 -12.36 -5.35 -3.03
C ASN A 20 -12.01 -5.05 -1.57
N LYS A 21 -11.48 -6.03 -0.82
CA LYS A 21 -11.17 -5.85 0.59
C LYS A 21 -9.70 -5.54 0.79
N LEU A 22 -9.41 -4.49 1.55
CA LEU A 22 -8.04 -4.18 1.95
C LEU A 22 -7.53 -5.26 2.91
N THR A 23 -6.36 -5.80 2.62
CA THR A 23 -5.62 -6.69 3.50
C THR A 23 -4.31 -6.01 3.89
N VAL A 24 -4.06 -5.89 5.18
CA VAL A 24 -2.83 -5.32 5.73
C VAL A 24 -2.06 -6.45 6.39
N ILE A 25 -0.86 -6.72 5.89
CA ILE A 25 0.05 -7.75 6.40
C ILE A 25 1.13 -7.06 7.24
N ASP A 26 1.29 -7.48 8.48
CA ASP A 26 2.40 -7.15 9.37
C ASP A 26 3.42 -8.29 9.36
N PHE A 27 4.58 -8.03 8.75
CA PHE A 27 5.73 -8.92 8.81
C PHE A 27 6.53 -8.62 10.07
N HIS A 28 6.48 -9.53 11.03
CA HIS A 28 7.13 -9.39 12.33
C HIS A 28 8.03 -10.58 12.65
N ALA A 29 8.79 -10.43 13.73
CA ALA A 29 9.56 -11.49 14.35
C ALA A 29 9.43 -11.41 15.87
N THR A 30 9.49 -12.55 16.57
CA THR A 30 9.36 -12.60 18.04
C THR A 30 10.52 -11.92 18.78
N TRP A 31 11.71 -11.91 18.16
CA TRP A 31 12.93 -11.28 18.67
C TRP A 31 13.06 -9.79 18.30
N CYS A 32 12.15 -9.27 17.47
CA CYS A 32 12.18 -7.87 17.03
C CYS A 32 11.59 -6.94 18.10
N GLY A 33 12.44 -6.17 18.78
CA GLY A 33 12.03 -5.16 19.77
C GLY A 33 11.06 -4.10 19.22
N PRO A 34 11.38 -3.42 18.09
CA PRO A 34 10.49 -2.42 17.49
C PRO A 34 9.11 -2.96 17.10
N CYS A 35 9.02 -4.23 16.72
CA CYS A 35 7.77 -4.89 16.36
C CYS A 35 6.81 -4.95 17.57
N LYS A 36 7.33 -5.21 18.78
CA LYS A 36 6.54 -5.22 20.02
C LYS A 36 5.97 -3.85 20.36
N MET A 37 6.68 -2.76 20.01
CA MET A 37 6.21 -1.40 20.28
C MET A 37 5.02 -1.00 19.39
N ILE A 38 4.99 -1.44 18.13
CA ILE A 38 3.92 -1.08 17.19
C ILE A 38 2.72 -2.05 17.22
N ALA A 39 2.93 -3.29 17.70
CA ALA A 39 1.88 -4.29 17.88
C ALA A 39 0.57 -3.77 18.50
N PRO A 40 0.55 -3.02 19.63
CA PRO A 40 -0.69 -2.52 20.20
C PRO A 40 -1.42 -1.51 19.30
N THR A 41 -0.68 -0.76 18.47
CA THR A 41 -1.29 0.16 17.50
C THR A 41 -1.94 -0.62 16.37
N PHE A 42 -1.27 -1.66 15.86
CA PHE A 42 -1.81 -2.55 14.84
C PHE A 42 -3.08 -3.27 15.34
N GLU A 43 -3.07 -3.76 16.58
CA GLU A 43 -4.22 -4.40 17.22
C GLU A 43 -5.41 -3.46 17.38
N LYS A 44 -5.16 -2.21 17.79
CA LYS A 44 -6.21 -1.19 17.88
C LYS A 44 -6.84 -0.91 16.51
N LEU A 45 -6.04 -0.79 15.46
CA LEU A 45 -6.54 -0.60 14.09
C LEU A 45 -7.36 -1.82 13.63
N ALA A 46 -6.90 -3.03 13.94
CA ALA A 46 -7.63 -4.25 13.62
C ALA A 46 -9.02 -4.30 14.28
N GLN A 47 -9.12 -3.83 15.52
CA GLN A 47 -10.40 -3.69 16.21
C GLN A 47 -11.29 -2.60 15.62
N GLN A 48 -10.72 -1.43 15.32
CA GLN A 48 -11.48 -0.28 14.77
C GLN A 48 -12.05 -0.56 13.38
N TYR A 49 -11.29 -1.27 12.54
CA TYR A 49 -11.67 -1.58 11.16
C TYR A 49 -12.14 -3.02 10.98
N ALA A 50 -12.56 -3.67 12.07
CA ALA A 50 -13.12 -5.01 12.08
C ALA A 50 -14.23 -5.14 11.03
N GLY A 51 -14.16 -6.20 10.22
CA GLY A 51 -15.12 -6.46 9.15
C GLY A 51 -14.85 -5.68 7.84
N LYS A 52 -14.22 -4.50 7.89
CA LYS A 52 -13.90 -3.69 6.69
C LYS A 52 -12.53 -4.02 6.10
N VAL A 53 -11.52 -4.22 6.96
CA VAL A 53 -10.14 -4.49 6.58
C VAL A 53 -9.71 -5.83 7.18
N ASN A 54 -8.94 -6.61 6.44
CA ASN A 54 -8.31 -7.83 6.95
C ASN A 54 -6.93 -7.47 7.51
N PHE A 55 -6.69 -7.77 8.78
CA PHE A 55 -5.37 -7.61 9.40
C PHE A 55 -4.73 -8.98 9.55
N VAL A 56 -3.54 -9.13 8.99
CA VAL A 56 -2.80 -10.38 8.95
C VAL A 56 -1.44 -10.18 9.59
N LYS A 57 -1.03 -11.11 10.44
CA LYS A 57 0.33 -11.16 11.00
C LYS A 57 1.05 -12.36 10.40
N VAL A 58 2.26 -12.11 9.92
CA VAL A 58 3.13 -13.10 9.34
C VAL A 58 4.44 -13.06 10.10
N ASP A 59 4.78 -14.18 10.74
CA ASP A 59 6.09 -14.35 11.33
C ASP A 59 7.08 -14.70 10.22
N VAL A 60 8.14 -13.90 10.07
CA VAL A 60 9.15 -14.14 9.04
C VAL A 60 9.97 -15.41 9.30
N ASP A 61 10.04 -15.87 10.55
CA ASP A 61 10.75 -17.10 10.91
C ASP A 61 9.93 -18.36 10.56
N GLU A 62 8.60 -18.29 10.66
CA GLU A 62 7.70 -19.40 10.28
C GLU A 62 7.34 -19.40 8.79
N ALA A 63 7.19 -18.22 8.18
CA ALA A 63 6.66 -18.04 6.84
C ALA A 63 7.69 -17.42 5.88
N GLN A 64 8.89 -18.00 5.84
CA GLN A 64 10.01 -17.47 5.06
C GLN A 64 9.68 -17.28 3.57
N GLU A 65 8.92 -18.20 2.97
CA GLU A 65 8.49 -18.11 1.57
C GLU A 65 7.63 -16.87 1.30
N VAL A 66 6.77 -16.51 2.25
CA VAL A 66 5.92 -15.31 2.16
C VAL A 66 6.80 -14.06 2.25
N ALA A 67 7.70 -14.01 3.23
CA ALA A 67 8.62 -12.89 3.41
C ALA A 67 9.51 -12.67 2.17
N GLN A 68 10.01 -13.75 1.56
CA GLN A 68 10.81 -13.70 0.33
C GLN A 68 9.99 -13.21 -0.86
N LYS A 69 8.76 -13.70 -1.05
CA LYS A 69 7.87 -13.28 -2.14
C LYS A 69 7.65 -11.77 -2.15
N TYR A 70 7.51 -11.17 -0.97
CA TYR A 70 7.33 -9.73 -0.81
C TYR A 70 8.63 -8.95 -0.56
N SER A 71 9.79 -9.60 -0.70
CA SER A 71 11.13 -9.00 -0.52
C SER A 71 11.27 -8.24 0.80
N VAL A 72 10.79 -8.83 1.89
CA VAL A 72 10.89 -8.25 3.23
C VAL A 72 12.31 -8.43 3.77
N THR A 73 13.02 -7.32 3.92
CA THR A 73 14.42 -7.31 4.39
C THR A 73 14.59 -6.73 5.79
N ALA A 74 13.54 -6.13 6.35
CA ALA A 74 13.56 -5.50 7.67
C ALA A 74 12.19 -5.61 8.33
N MET A 75 12.16 -5.73 9.66
CA MET A 75 10.93 -5.81 10.43
C MET A 75 10.85 -4.66 11.44
N PRO A 76 9.63 -4.14 11.73
CA PRO A 76 8.37 -4.52 11.09
C PRO A 76 8.25 -3.95 9.69
N THR A 77 7.62 -4.69 8.78
CA THR A 77 7.22 -4.19 7.45
C THR A 77 5.74 -4.44 7.26
N PHE A 78 5.00 -3.39 6.88
CA PHE A 78 3.57 -3.46 6.64
C PHE A 78 3.30 -3.39 5.14
N ILE A 79 2.57 -4.36 4.60
CA ILE A 79 2.19 -4.41 3.20
C ILE A 79 0.68 -4.32 3.09
N PHE A 80 0.22 -3.39 2.25
CA PHE A 80 -1.18 -3.15 1.99
C PHE A 80 -1.52 -3.76 0.63
N LEU A 81 -2.50 -4.66 0.62
CA LEU A 81 -2.94 -5.40 -0.55
C LEU A 81 -4.42 -5.13 -0.80
N LYS A 82 -4.79 -4.96 -2.07
CA LYS A 82 -6.19 -5.06 -2.52
C LYS A 82 -6.25 -6.22 -3.51
N GLY A 83 -6.84 -7.34 -3.07
CA GLY A 83 -6.67 -8.60 -3.79
C GLY A 83 -5.20 -9.04 -3.83
N SER A 84 -4.68 -9.29 -5.02
CA SER A 84 -3.28 -9.65 -5.25
C SER A 84 -2.33 -8.46 -5.39
N ASP A 85 -2.84 -7.24 -5.53
CA ASP A 85 -2.04 -6.08 -5.87
C ASP A 85 -1.55 -5.32 -4.64
N VAL A 86 -0.24 -5.03 -4.60
CA VAL A 86 0.38 -4.21 -3.56
C VAL A 86 0.07 -2.75 -3.82
N VAL A 87 -0.70 -2.12 -2.94
CA VAL A 87 -1.08 -0.70 -3.04
C VAL A 87 -0.16 0.23 -2.25
N HIS A 88 0.46 -0.29 -1.19
CA HIS A 88 1.36 0.48 -0.35
C HIS A 88 2.28 -0.42 0.49
N THR A 89 3.44 0.08 0.88
CA THR A 89 4.39 -0.63 1.75
C THR A 89 5.04 0.36 2.70
N ILE A 90 5.04 0.03 3.99
CA ILE A 90 5.66 0.83 5.04
C ILE A 90 6.76 -0.03 5.67
N ARG A 91 7.96 0.53 5.77
CA ARG A 91 9.10 -0.13 6.42
C ARG A 91 9.38 0.54 7.76
N GLY A 92 9.48 -0.25 8.82
CA GLY A 92 9.75 0.18 10.18
C GLY A 92 8.51 0.51 11.02
N ALA A 93 8.75 0.72 12.32
CA ALA A 93 7.69 0.99 13.30
C ALA A 93 7.21 2.45 13.23
N ARG A 94 6.37 2.78 12.26
CA ARG A 94 5.83 4.14 12.03
C ARG A 94 4.33 4.21 12.31
N ASN A 95 3.95 4.54 13.54
CA ASN A 95 2.56 4.52 13.99
C ASN A 95 1.65 5.47 13.19
N ALA A 96 2.06 6.73 13.01
CA ALA A 96 1.23 7.72 12.29
C ALA A 96 1.04 7.34 10.82
N GLU A 97 2.11 6.88 10.17
CA GLU A 97 2.05 6.45 8.76
C GLU A 97 1.14 5.23 8.59
N LEU A 98 1.23 4.26 9.50
CA LEU A 98 0.37 3.07 9.51
C LEU A 98 -1.12 3.45 9.63
N THR A 99 -1.48 4.31 10.59
CA THR A 99 -2.86 4.75 10.78
C THR A 99 -3.40 5.50 9.56
N ASN A 100 -2.62 6.45 9.03
CA ASN A 100 -3.01 7.24 7.86
C ASN A 100 -3.18 6.37 6.61
N ALA A 101 -2.30 5.38 6.42
CA ALA A 101 -2.41 4.45 5.30
C ALA A 101 -3.66 3.56 5.41
N VAL A 102 -3.95 3.02 6.60
CA VAL A 102 -5.19 2.23 6.81
C VAL A 102 -6.42 3.09 6.51
N GLU A 103 -6.47 4.32 7.03
CA GLU A 103 -7.58 5.23 6.74
C GLU A 103 -7.71 5.51 5.24
N ARG A 104 -6.60 5.87 4.58
CA ARG A 104 -6.55 6.17 3.14
C ARG A 104 -7.03 5.02 2.26
N TYR A 105 -6.61 3.78 2.57
CA TYR A 105 -6.87 2.63 1.70
C TYR A 105 -8.11 1.83 2.09
N SER A 106 -8.65 2.01 3.30
CA SER A 106 -9.87 1.34 3.77
C SER A 106 -11.16 1.86 3.13
N GLY A 107 -11.17 3.12 2.67
CA GLY A 107 -12.18 3.63 1.75
C GLY A 107 -11.95 3.06 0.35
N GLY A 108 -12.91 2.30 -0.19
CA GLY A 108 -12.81 1.71 -1.53
C GLY A 108 -12.48 2.75 -2.60
N GLY A 109 -11.50 2.42 -3.45
CA GLY A 109 -11.12 3.10 -4.70
C GLY A 109 -11.33 4.61 -4.78
N GLY A 110 -10.36 5.39 -4.33
CA GLY A 110 -10.30 6.82 -4.66
C GLY A 110 -9.07 7.46 -4.08
N ALA A 111 -8.21 8.01 -4.93
CA ALA A 111 -7.16 8.92 -4.54
C ALA A 111 -7.80 10.14 -3.85
N ALA A 112 -7.97 10.09 -2.53
CA ALA A 112 -8.22 11.29 -1.75
C ALA A 112 -6.90 12.07 -1.70
N ALA A 113 -6.97 13.33 -2.11
CA ALA A 113 -5.87 14.27 -2.16
C ALA A 113 -4.94 14.19 -0.94
N PHE A 114 -3.65 14.38 -1.18
CA PHE A 114 -2.75 14.93 -0.18
C PHE A 114 -3.35 16.27 0.28
N GLN A 115 -4.06 16.26 1.41
CA GLN A 115 -4.52 17.47 2.09
C GLN A 115 -3.71 17.59 3.38
N GLY A 116 -2.40 17.69 3.22
CA GLY A 116 -1.51 18.13 4.29
C GLY A 116 -1.59 19.65 4.35
N THR A 117 -2.45 20.19 5.19
CA THR A 117 -2.41 21.60 5.58
C THR A 117 -1.13 21.83 6.38
N GLY A 118 -0.02 22.05 5.70
CA GLY A 118 1.27 22.33 6.31
C GLY A 118 1.17 23.52 7.25
N HIS A 119 1.26 23.28 8.56
CA HIS A 119 1.41 24.35 9.54
C HIS A 119 2.85 24.84 9.48
N LYS A 120 3.05 25.94 8.76
CA LYS A 120 4.27 26.75 8.84
C LYS A 120 4.23 27.49 10.18
N LEU A 121 4.96 27.00 11.18
CA LEU A 121 5.38 27.83 12.30
C LEU A 121 6.41 28.84 11.77
N GLY A 122 6.27 30.10 12.21
CA GLY A 122 6.81 31.34 11.62
C GLY A 122 8.24 31.27 11.09
N ASP A 123 8.62 32.06 10.08
CA ASP A 123 8.66 33.52 10.15
C ASP A 123 9.01 34.14 8.77
N GLY A 124 8.72 35.43 8.59
CA GLY A 124 9.35 36.27 7.55
C GLY A 124 8.55 36.56 6.27
N THR A 125 7.83 37.68 6.29
CA THR A 125 7.62 38.68 5.21
C THR A 125 7.19 38.22 3.79
N PRO A 126 6.08 38.77 3.25
CA PRO A 126 5.55 38.36 1.95
C PRO A 126 6.29 39.02 0.78
N ASN A 127 6.25 38.32 -0.37
CA ASN A 127 6.41 38.80 -1.75
C ASN A 127 7.72 38.44 -2.47
N ALA A 128 7.69 37.33 -3.20
CA ALA A 128 8.15 37.30 -4.57
C ALA A 128 7.40 36.23 -5.35
N LYS A 129 6.84 36.64 -6.48
CA LYS A 129 6.15 35.82 -7.48
C LYS A 129 7.01 34.61 -7.88
N PHE A 130 6.44 33.41 -7.77
CA PHE A 130 6.82 32.30 -8.64
C PHE A 130 5.54 31.76 -9.28
N THR A 131 5.21 32.36 -10.41
CA THR A 131 4.32 31.77 -11.41
C THR A 131 5.16 30.74 -12.17
N ASP A 132 4.87 29.45 -12.03
CA ASP A 132 5.16 28.49 -13.09
C ASP A 132 3.88 27.75 -13.52
N PRO A 133 3.52 27.82 -14.81
CA PRO A 133 2.32 27.23 -15.37
C PRO A 133 2.63 25.84 -15.98
N ARG A 134 1.76 24.86 -15.70
CA ARG A 134 1.62 23.58 -16.44
C ARG A 134 2.70 22.51 -16.14
N GLY A 135 2.65 21.92 -14.94
CA GLY A 135 3.29 20.64 -14.63
C GLY A 135 2.36 19.47 -14.92
N LYS A 136 2.61 18.78 -16.03
CA LYS A 136 1.87 17.65 -16.59
C LYS A 136 1.80 16.45 -15.62
N PHE A 137 0.63 15.80 -15.60
CA PHE A 137 0.46 14.44 -15.10
C PHE A 137 1.46 13.50 -15.82
N GLU A 138 2.44 13.00 -15.09
CA GLU A 138 3.35 11.97 -15.55
C GLU A 138 2.67 10.60 -15.44
N PHE A 139 1.86 10.28 -16.45
CA PHE A 139 1.36 8.92 -16.67
C PHE A 139 2.43 8.10 -17.39
N ASN A 140 2.79 7.00 -16.72
CA ASN A 140 3.78 5.98 -17.04
C ASN A 140 4.01 5.74 -18.56
N SER A 141 5.27 5.78 -18.96
CA SER A 141 5.76 5.62 -20.34
C SER A 141 5.39 4.27 -20.99
N GLU A 142 4.94 3.30 -20.20
CA GLU A 142 4.56 1.98 -20.70
C GLU A 142 3.17 1.94 -21.36
N ILE A 143 2.23 2.77 -20.90
CA ILE A 143 0.86 2.78 -21.45
C ILE A 143 0.83 3.35 -22.88
N LYS A 144 1.71 4.30 -23.20
CA LYS A 144 1.80 4.91 -24.54
C LYS A 144 2.35 3.95 -25.58
N VAL A 145 3.32 3.12 -25.21
CA VAL A 145 3.90 2.11 -26.10
C VAL A 145 2.87 1.00 -26.37
N VAL A 146 2.16 0.54 -25.33
CA VAL A 146 1.11 -0.48 -25.46
C VAL A 146 -0.06 0.04 -26.29
N ALA A 147 -0.54 1.26 -26.03
CA ALA A 147 -1.61 1.86 -26.83
C ALA A 147 -1.20 2.07 -28.30
N GLY A 148 0.04 2.48 -28.54
CA GLY A 148 0.59 2.62 -29.89
C GLY A 148 0.68 1.29 -30.64
N LEU A 149 1.15 0.23 -29.99
CA LEU A 149 1.23 -1.11 -30.58
C LEU A 149 -0.16 -1.70 -30.88
N VAL A 150 -1.13 -1.52 -29.98
CA VAL A 150 -2.51 -1.96 -30.19
C VAL A 150 -3.16 -1.20 -31.34
N ALA A 151 -2.98 0.12 -31.41
CA ALA A 151 -3.52 0.93 -32.50
C ALA A 151 -2.88 0.59 -33.85
N ALA A 152 -1.56 0.38 -33.90
CA ALA A 152 -0.86 -0.03 -35.12
C ALA A 152 -1.30 -1.42 -35.60
N TYR A 153 -1.50 -2.38 -34.68
CA TYR A 153 -2.00 -3.71 -35.01
C TYR A 153 -3.42 -3.66 -35.58
N LEU A 154 -4.32 -2.90 -34.95
CA LEU A 154 -5.69 -2.72 -35.45
C LEU A 154 -5.72 -2.04 -36.81
N PHE A 155 -4.85 -1.05 -37.04
CA PHE A 155 -4.76 -0.35 -38.32
C PHE A 155 -4.23 -1.25 -39.45
N LEU A 156 -3.19 -2.06 -39.17
CA LEU A 156 -2.67 -3.03 -40.13
C LEU A 156 -3.70 -4.12 -40.45
N MET A 157 -4.48 -4.57 -39.47
CA MET A 157 -5.54 -5.56 -39.70
C MET A 157 -6.66 -4.99 -40.57
N TYR A 158 -7.03 -3.72 -40.38
CA TYR A 158 -8.06 -3.03 -41.15
C TYR A 158 -7.64 -2.76 -42.60
N MET A 159 -6.37 -2.47 -42.85
CA MET A 159 -5.86 -2.29 -44.22
C MET A 159 -5.67 -3.60 -45.00
N SER A 160 -5.70 -4.75 -44.32
CA SER A 160 -5.52 -6.07 -44.93
C SER A 160 -6.84 -6.84 -45.13
N SER A 161 -8.00 -6.22 -44.86
CA SER A 161 -9.35 -6.70 -45.18
C SER A 161 -9.99 -5.83 -46.25
#